data_AF-A0A358MN70-F1
#
_entry.id   AF-A0A358MN70-F1
#
_cell.length_a   1.000
_cell.length_b   1.000
_cell.length_c   1.000
_cell.angle_alpha   90.00
_cell.angle_beta   90.00
_cell.angle_gamma   90.00
#
_symmetry.space_group_name_H-M   'P 1'
#
loop_
_entity.id
_entity.type
_entity.pdbx_description
1 polymer ?
#
loop_
_entity_poly.entity_id
_entity_poly.type
_entity_poly.pdbx_seq_one_letter_code
_entity_poly.pdbx_strand_id
1 'polypeptide(L)' 'AMIEKILEGKMQKFYSDVCLLNQVFIKDDKITINQLIQQSIATIGENIQVKRFVRFAL' A
#
# COMPACT_ATOMS: atom_id res chain seq x y z
N ALA A 1 12.69 23.74 -9.18
CA ALA A 1 11.98 23.01 -10.24
C ALA A 1 12.46 21.55 -10.42
N MET A 2 13.69 21.25 -10.88
CA MET A 2 14.09 19.84 -11.13
C MET A 2 14.34 19.04 -9.84
N ILE A 3 14.95 19.67 -8.83
CA ILE A 3 15.22 19.04 -7.52
C ILE A 3 13.92 18.66 -6.80
N GLU A 4 12.87 19.49 -6.90
CA GLU A 4 11.56 19.23 -6.30
C GLU A 4 10.90 17.98 -6.91
N LYS A 5 10.94 17.83 -8.23
CA LYS A 5 10.42 16.62 -8.91
C LYS A 5 11.18 15.35 -8.51
N ILE A 6 12.49 15.46 -8.30
CA ILE A 6 13.31 14.33 -7.81
C ILE A 6 12.92 13.95 -6.38
N LEU A 7 12.70 14.95 -5.51
CA LEU A 7 12.25 14.73 -4.13
C LEU A 7 10.86 14.08 -4.09
N GLU A 8 9.94 14.57 -4.91
CA GLU A 8 8.58 14.03 -5.00
C GLU A 8 8.58 12.55 -5.41
N GLY A 9 9.36 12.18 -6.45
CA GLY A 9 9.50 10.79 -6.86
C GLY A 9 10.12 9.89 -5.78
N LYS A 10 11.09 10.40 -5.01
CA LYS A 10 11.67 9.68 -3.87
C LYS A 10 10.66 9.48 -2.75
N MET A 11 9.85 10.50 -2.45
CA MET A 11 8.78 10.38 -1.44
C MET A 11 7.71 9.39 -1.87
N GLN A 12 7.31 9.43 -3.14
CA GLN A 12 6.33 8.49 -3.67
C GLN A 12 6.83 7.04 -3.58
N LYS A 13 8.10 6.80 -3.92
CA LYS A 13 8.74 5.49 -3.74
C LYS A 13 8.76 5.05 -2.27
N PHE A 14 9.15 5.96 -1.37
CA PHE A 14 9.15 5.68 0.08
C PHE A 14 7.76 5.26 0.57
N TYR A 15 6.69 5.94 0.14
CA TYR A 15 5.33 5.56 0.51
C TYR A 15 4.93 4.20 -0.04
N SER A 16 5.31 3.85 -1.27
CA SER A 16 5.04 2.53 -1.84
C SER A 16 5.80 1.41 -1.13
N ASP A 17 7.00 1.68 -0.60
CA ASP A 17 7.84 0.67 0.05
C ASP A 17 7.50 0.50 1.54
N VAL A 18 7.08 1.57 2.23
CA VAL A 18 6.93 1.58 3.70
C VAL A 18 5.48 1.53 4.16
N CYS A 19 4.54 2.12 3.42
CA CYS A 19 3.13 2.14 3.82
C CYS A 19 2.42 0.87 3.33
N LEU A 20 2.01 0.02 4.26
CA LEU A 20 1.32 -1.25 3.98
C LEU A 20 0.21 -1.13 2.92
N LEU A 21 -0.62 -0.09 2.99
CA LEU A 21 -1.74 0.09 2.06
C LEU A 21 -1.30 0.40 0.61
N ASN A 22 -0.14 1.02 0.45
CA ASN A 22 0.39 1.41 -0.87
C ASN A 22 1.33 0.34 -1.45
N GLN A 23 1.72 -0.65 -0.65
CA GLN A 23 2.52 -1.77 -1.10
C GLN A 23 1.76 -2.61 -2.11
N VAL A 24 2.54 -3.15 -3.05
CA VAL A 24 2.08 -4.15 -4.02
C VAL A 24 1.77 -5.45 -3.28
N PHE A 25 0.71 -6.13 -3.69
CA PHE A 25 0.29 -7.37 -3.07
C PHE A 25 1.19 -8.54 -3.50
N ILE A 26 1.79 -9.25 -2.54
CA ILE A 26 2.78 -10.31 -2.81
C ILE A 26 2.27 -11.48 -3.68
N LYS A 27 0.95 -11.67 -3.79
CA LYS A 27 0.37 -12.72 -4.65
C LYS A 27 -0.06 -12.21 -6.02
N ASP A 28 -0.18 -10.90 -6.20
CA ASP A 28 -0.54 -10.27 -7.46
C ASP A 28 0.11 -8.89 -7.55
N ASP A 29 1.20 -8.82 -8.33
CA ASP A 29 2.00 -7.62 -8.45
C ASP A 29 1.30 -6.46 -9.19
N LYS A 30 0.10 -6.70 -9.71
CA LYS A 30 -0.69 -5.70 -10.44
C LYS A 30 -1.55 -4.84 -9.51
N ILE A 31 -1.79 -5.29 -8.28
CA ILE A 31 -2.68 -4.62 -7.34
C ILE A 31 -1.97 -4.21 -6.06
N THR A 32 -2.43 -3.13 -5.45
CA THR A 32 -1.98 -2.72 -4.11
C THR A 32 -2.84 -3.36 -3.02
N ILE A 33 -2.32 -3.40 -1.79
CA ILE A 33 -3.07 -3.87 -0.62
C ILE A 33 -4.38 -3.08 -0.45
N ASN A 34 -4.37 -1.76 -0.71
CA ASN A 34 -5.60 -0.97 -0.65
C ASN A 34 -6.64 -1.43 -1.70
N GLN A 35 -6.22 -1.72 -2.92
CA GLN A 35 -7.12 -2.25 -3.96
C GLN A 35 -7.67 -3.62 -3.58
N LEU A 36 -6.85 -4.50 -3.00
CA LEU A 36 -7.28 -5.79 -2.47
C LEU A 36 -8.36 -5.63 -1.39
N ILE A 37 -8.19 -4.67 -0.48
CA ILE A 37 -9.19 -4.36 0.54
C ILE A 37 -10.50 -3.91 -0.11
N GLN A 38 -10.44 -3.00 -1.10
CA GLN A 38 -11.64 -2.54 -1.81
C GLN A 38 -12.36 -3.68 -2.56
N GLN A 39 -11.63 -4.57 -3.22
CA GLN A 39 -12.20 -5.76 -3.87
C GLN A 39 -12.86 -6.71 -2.86
N SER A 40 -12.25 -6.85 -1.68
CA SER A 40 -12.80 -7.67 -0.60
C SER A 40 -14.07 -7.06 -0.01
N ILE A 41 -14.10 -5.73 0.18
CA ILE A 41 -15.31 -4.98 0.59
C ILE A 41 -16.43 -5.19 -0.43
N ALA A 42 -16.15 -5.08 -1.72
CA ALA A 42 -17.14 -5.29 -2.78
C ALA A 42 -17.68 -6.73 -2.81
N THR A 43 -16.86 -7.72 -2.43
CA THR A 43 -17.25 -9.14 -2.41
C THR A 43 -18.05 -9.50 -1.16
N ILE A 44 -17.66 -8.99 0.00
CA ILE A 44 -18.25 -9.34 1.31
C ILE A 44 -19.44 -8.44 1.65
N GLY A 45 -19.43 -7.18 1.20
CA GLY A 45 -20.46 -6.19 1.49
C GLY A 45 -20.28 -5.47 2.84
N GLU A 46 -19.16 -5.68 3.53
CA GLU A 46 -18.84 -5.05 4.81
C GLU A 46 -17.58 -4.18 4.72
N ASN A 47 -17.49 -3.16 5.58
CA ASN A 47 -16.33 -2.27 5.64
C ASN A 47 -15.13 -2.96 6.31
N ILE A 48 -14.02 -3.08 5.59
CA ILE A 48 -12.78 -3.73 6.05
C ILE A 48 -11.70 -2.67 6.22
N GLN A 49 -11.07 -2.64 7.40
CA GLN A 49 -10.01 -1.69 7.72
C GLN A 49 -8.87 -2.36 8.50
N VAL A 50 -7.63 -2.09 8.09
CA VAL A 50 -6.44 -2.53 8.83
C VAL A 50 -6.16 -1.55 9.96
N LYS A 51 -6.41 -1.96 11.22
CA LYS A 51 -6.18 -1.08 12.38
C LYS A 51 -4.71 -0.99 12.77
N ARG A 52 -4.03 -2.14 12.94
CA ARG A 52 -2.65 -2.24 13.44
C ARG A 52 -2.01 -3.53 12.91
N PHE A 53 -0.70 -3.52 12.71
CA PHE A 53 0.10 -4.71 12.38
C PHE A 53 1.45 -4.63 13.09
N VAL A 54 2.08 -5.78 13.31
CA VAL A 54 3.45 -5.89 13.87
C VAL A 54 4.20 -6.94 13.05
N ARG A 55 5.45 -6.66 12.70
CA ARG A 55 6.37 -7.61 12.05
C ARG A 55 7.59 -7.80 12.94
N PHE A 56 7.77 -9.02 13.45
CA PHE A 56 9.00 -9.43 14.13
C PHE A 56 9.98 -10.01 13.11
N ALA A 57 11.26 -9.68 13.25
CA ALA A 57 12.36 -10.26 12.48
C ALA A 57 13.50 -10.57 13.46
N LEU A 58 14.18 -11.69 13.23
CA LEU A 58 15.28 -12.18 14.06
C LEU A 58 16.62 -11.59 13.59
#